data_AF-A0A1E7L205-F1
#
_entry.id   AF-A0A1E7L205-F1
#
_cell.length_a   1.000
_cell.length_b   1.000
_cell.length_c   1.000
_cell.angle_alpha   90.00
_cell.angle_beta   90.00
_cell.angle_gamma   90.00
#
_symmetry.space_group_name_H-M   'P 1'
#
loop_
_entity.id
_entity.type
_entity.pdbx_description
1 polymer ?
#
loop_
_entity_poly.entity_id
_entity_poly.type
_entity_poly.pdbx_seq_one_letter_code
_entity_poly.pdbx_strand_id
1 'polypeptide(L)'
;MTTATASGFPFTTRRTTTSLGNVTDDTWGFATATITTATPRGTGNSRRMTLGLTADNGATAVATLDSVRLRQTPDFLLTPGARVQVRGVVRRLTDTLPVIDVIGIAPA
;
A
#
# COMPACT_ATOMS: atom_id res chain seq x y z
N MET A 1 -15.66 11.68 1.23
CA MET A 1 -14.24 11.29 1.10
C MET A 1 -13.66 11.22 2.50
N THR A 2 -13.46 10.02 3.04
CA THR A 2 -12.72 9.84 4.29
C THR A 2 -11.23 9.80 3.93
N THR A 3 -10.50 10.82 4.38
CA THR A 3 -9.05 10.94 4.22
C THR A 3 -8.39 9.73 4.88
N ALA A 4 -7.57 8.98 4.15
CA ALA A 4 -6.75 7.93 4.75
C ALA A 4 -5.87 8.56 5.83
N THR A 5 -5.65 7.93 6.98
CA THR A 5 -4.79 8.48 8.03
C THR A 5 -3.57 7.58 8.17
N ALA A 6 -2.49 7.91 7.46
CA ALA A 6 -1.24 7.14 7.54
C ALA A 6 -0.57 7.22 8.93
N SER A 7 -0.96 8.23 9.74
CA SER A 7 -0.69 8.27 11.18
C SER A 7 -1.40 7.09 11.86
N GLY A 8 -0.62 6.21 12.48
CA GLY A 8 -1.09 4.97 13.12
C GLY A 8 -1.07 3.71 12.24
N PHE A 9 -0.85 3.82 10.92
CA PHE A 9 -0.79 2.63 10.05
C PHE A 9 0.51 1.83 10.31
N PRO A 10 0.45 0.56 10.71
CA PRO A 10 1.63 -0.22 11.07
C PRO A 10 2.45 -0.58 9.82
N PHE A 11 3.73 -0.21 9.84
CA PHE A 11 4.69 -0.54 8.79
C PHE A 11 5.97 -1.10 9.41
N THR A 12 6.39 -2.27 8.95
CA THR A 12 7.55 -2.99 9.48
C THR A 12 8.74 -2.85 8.55
N THR A 13 9.82 -2.26 9.07
CA THR A 13 11.10 -2.09 8.38
C THR A 13 12.16 -2.94 9.07
N ARG A 14 12.93 -3.77 8.33
CA ARG A 14 13.93 -4.72 8.87
C ARG A 14 13.41 -5.65 9.99
N ARG A 15 13.26 -5.14 11.22
CA ARG A 15 12.68 -5.82 12.41
C ARG A 15 11.88 -4.87 13.34
N THR A 16 11.61 -3.65 12.90
CA THR A 16 10.96 -2.61 13.71
C THR A 16 9.65 -2.21 13.05
N THR A 17 8.55 -2.37 13.79
CA THR A 17 7.25 -1.87 13.38
C THR A 17 7.06 -0.46 13.93
N THR A 18 6.79 0.49 13.04
CA THR A 18 6.48 1.88 13.39
C THR A 18 5.29 2.36 12.57
N SER A 19 4.76 3.53 12.90
CA SER A 19 3.70 4.14 12.09
C SER A 19 4.26 4.61 10.74
N LEU A 20 3.54 4.32 9.66
CA LEU A 20 3.87 4.75 8.30
C LEU A 20 4.10 6.26 8.20
N GLY A 21 3.33 7.07 8.94
CA GLY A 21 3.54 8.52 9.08
C GLY A 21 4.94 8.94 9.54
N ASN A 22 5.62 8.09 10.30
CA ASN A 22 6.95 8.33 10.86
C ASN A 22 8.06 7.65 10.06
N VAL A 23 7.73 6.89 9.02
CA VAL A 23 8.73 6.25 8.16
C VAL A 23 9.34 7.30 7.24
N THR A 24 10.67 7.27 7.11
CA THR A 24 11.43 8.10 6.19
C THR A 24 11.13 7.73 4.74
N ASP A 25 11.33 8.69 3.85
CA ASP A 25 11.24 8.44 2.42
C ASP A 25 12.25 7.36 1.98
N ASP A 26 11.99 6.69 0.86
CA ASP A 26 12.84 5.63 0.28
C ASP A 26 13.12 4.44 1.21
N THR A 27 12.27 4.22 2.22
CA THR A 27 12.46 3.15 3.20
C THR A 27 11.70 1.89 2.82
N TRP A 28 12.41 0.75 2.80
CA TRP A 28 11.86 -0.55 2.44
C TRP A 28 11.23 -1.25 3.63
N GLY A 29 10.07 -1.87 3.40
CA GLY A 29 9.39 -2.64 4.43
C GLY A 29 8.14 -3.34 3.93
N PHE A 30 7.30 -3.73 4.89
CA PHE A 30 6.03 -4.36 4.60
C PHE A 30 4.96 -3.96 5.60
N ALA A 31 3.70 -4.09 5.20
CA ALA A 31 2.54 -3.96 6.07
C ALA A 31 1.52 -5.05 5.76
N THR A 32 0.82 -5.49 6.79
CA THR A 32 -0.34 -6.37 6.64
C THR A 32 -1.61 -5.55 6.75
N ALA A 33 -2.50 -5.69 5.76
CA ALA A 33 -3.73 -4.93 5.72
C ALA A 33 -4.81 -5.65 4.89
N THR A 34 -6.04 -5.23 5.07
CA THR A 34 -7.15 -5.56 4.19
C THR A 34 -7.29 -4.50 3.11
N ILE A 35 -7.43 -4.91 1.86
CA ILE A 35 -7.72 -3.99 0.76
C ILE A 35 -9.16 -3.51 0.90
N THR A 36 -9.37 -2.19 0.95
CA THR A 36 -10.71 -1.59 1.00
C THR A 36 -11.15 -1.02 -0.34
N THR A 37 -10.20 -0.54 -1.15
CA THR A 37 -10.46 -0.06 -2.50
C THR A 37 -9.33 -0.48 -3.43
N ALA A 38 -9.67 -0.76 -4.69
CA ALA A 38 -8.72 -1.02 -5.75
C ALA A 38 -9.15 -0.24 -6.98
N THR A 39 -8.47 0.88 -7.24
CA THR A 39 -8.83 1.81 -8.31
C THR A 39 -7.76 1.81 -9.39
N PRO A 40 -8.05 1.29 -10.60
CA PRO A 40 -7.11 1.37 -11.71
C PRO A 40 -6.98 2.83 -12.16
N ARG A 41 -5.75 3.24 -12.51
CA ARG A 41 -5.43 4.54 -13.10
C ARG A 41 -4.65 4.35 -14.38
N GLY A 42 -4.88 5.23 -15.36
CA GLY A 42 -4.20 5.19 -16.65
C GLY A 42 -4.75 4.11 -17.60
N THR A 43 -4.26 4.13 -18.84
CA THR A 43 -4.71 3.24 -19.93
C THR A 43 -3.53 2.44 -20.51
N GLY A 44 -3.84 1.28 -21.08
CA GLY A 44 -2.85 0.45 -21.79
C GLY A 44 -1.64 0.05 -20.94
N ASN A 45 -0.44 0.29 -21.46
CA ASN A 45 0.83 -0.11 -20.82
C ASN A 45 1.23 0.76 -19.61
N SER A 46 0.51 1.87 -19.38
CA SER A 46 0.73 2.78 -18.26
C SER A 46 -0.28 2.55 -17.11
N ARG A 47 -1.01 1.43 -17.13
CA ARG A 47 -2.02 1.12 -16.11
C ARG A 47 -1.36 0.91 -14.76
N ARG A 48 -1.69 1.76 -13.80
CA ARG A 48 -1.33 1.64 -12.38
C ARG A 48 -2.56 1.24 -11.58
N MET A 49 -2.36 0.74 -10.37
CA MET A 49 -3.44 0.49 -9.43
C MET A 49 -3.17 1.26 -8.15
N THR A 50 -4.18 1.99 -7.66
CA THR A 50 -4.15 2.60 -6.34
C THR A 50 -5.00 1.74 -5.40
N LEU A 51 -4.40 1.30 -4.31
CA LEU A 51 -5.04 0.47 -3.29
C LEU A 51 -5.29 1.30 -2.02
N GLY A 52 -6.51 1.26 -1.51
CA GLY A 52 -6.82 1.66 -0.14
C GLY A 52 -6.59 0.47 0.79
N LEU A 53 -5.88 0.69 1.89
CA LEU A 53 -5.52 -0.33 2.86
C LEU A 53 -6.07 0.03 4.23
N THR A 54 -6.59 -0.95 4.96
CA THR A 54 -6.96 -0.82 6.38
C THR A 54 -6.23 -1.88 7.19
N ALA A 55 -5.47 -1.47 8.20
CA ALA A 55 -4.80 -2.37 9.13
C ALA A 55 -5.75 -2.86 10.23
N ASP A 56 -5.34 -3.88 10.98
CA ASP A 56 -6.16 -4.48 12.05
C ASP A 56 -6.54 -3.48 13.17
N ASN A 57 -5.75 -2.42 13.35
CA ASN A 57 -6.02 -1.34 14.30
C ASN A 57 -6.96 -0.24 13.73
N GLY A 58 -7.52 -0.43 12.54
CA GLY A 58 -8.41 0.52 11.87
C GLY A 58 -7.70 1.68 11.16
N ALA A 59 -6.38 1.80 11.28
CA ALA A 59 -5.62 2.82 10.55
C ALA A 59 -5.63 2.53 9.05
N THR A 60 -5.56 3.58 8.24
CA THR A 60 -5.69 3.48 6.78
C THR A 60 -4.48 4.05 6.05
N ALA A 61 -4.11 3.44 4.93
CA ALA A 61 -3.02 3.90 4.09
C ALA A 61 -3.35 3.74 2.61
N VAL A 62 -2.54 4.37 1.77
CA VAL A 62 -2.61 4.24 0.32
C VAL A 62 -1.36 3.53 -0.17
N ALA A 63 -1.55 2.60 -1.10
CA ALA A 63 -0.47 1.93 -1.79
C ALA A 63 -0.65 2.06 -3.32
N THR A 64 0.45 2.07 -4.06
CA THR A 64 0.41 2.11 -5.52
C THR A 64 1.18 0.94 -6.13
N LEU A 65 0.57 0.30 -7.13
CA LEU A 65 1.21 -0.69 -8.00
C LEU A 65 1.44 -0.07 -9.37
N ASP A 66 2.65 -0.24 -9.88
CA ASP A 66 2.96 0.04 -11.28
C ASP A 66 2.40 -1.04 -12.22
N SER A 67 2.53 -0.81 -13.53
CA SER A 67 2.01 -1.72 -14.56
C SER A 67 2.74 -3.06 -14.63
N VAL A 68 4.00 -3.12 -14.22
CA VAL A 68 4.80 -4.36 -14.22
C VAL A 68 4.35 -5.26 -13.08
N ARG A 69 4.25 -4.71 -11.86
CA ARG A 69 3.81 -5.42 -10.66
C ARG A 69 2.36 -5.81 -10.74
N LEU A 70 1.52 -4.97 -11.34
CA LEU A 70 0.10 -5.28 -11.56
C LEU A 70 -0.07 -6.55 -12.41
N ARG A 71 0.72 -6.74 -13.47
CA ARG A 71 0.65 -7.94 -14.32
C ARG A 71 1.16 -9.21 -13.62
N GLN A 72 2.01 -9.07 -12.61
CA GLN A 72 2.60 -10.18 -11.86
C GLN A 72 1.77 -10.57 -10.63
N THR A 73 0.85 -9.70 -10.21
CA THR A 73 0.04 -9.93 -8.99
C THR A 73 -1.26 -10.62 -9.37
N PRO A 74 -1.58 -11.78 -8.78
CA PRO A 74 -2.88 -12.43 -8.99
C PRO A 74 -4.06 -11.53 -8.65
N ASP A 75 -5.08 -11.50 -9.51
CA ASP A 75 -6.23 -10.59 -9.37
C ASP A 75 -6.98 -10.75 -8.03
N PHE A 76 -7.06 -11.97 -7.49
CA PHE A 76 -7.74 -12.21 -6.20
C PHE A 76 -7.08 -11.49 -5.02
N LEU A 77 -5.78 -11.17 -5.12
CA LEU A 77 -5.03 -10.40 -4.13
C LEU A 77 -5.25 -8.90 -4.26
N LEU A 78 -5.92 -8.44 -5.32
CA LEU A 78 -6.21 -7.02 -5.60
C LEU A 78 -7.69 -6.68 -5.37
N THR A 79 -8.47 -7.64 -4.87
CA THR A 79 -9.91 -7.48 -4.62
C THR A 79 -10.16 -6.84 -3.26
N PRO A 80 -11.08 -5.86 -3.15
CA PRO A 80 -11.56 -5.37 -1.86
C PRO A 80 -12.04 -6.52 -0.96
N GLY A 81 -11.61 -6.52 0.29
CA GLY A 81 -11.82 -7.59 1.27
C GLY A 81 -10.65 -8.59 1.37
N ALA A 82 -9.73 -8.61 0.41
CA ALA A 82 -8.55 -9.48 0.49
C ALA A 82 -7.60 -9.01 1.60
N ARG A 83 -7.20 -9.94 2.48
CA ARG A 83 -6.17 -9.71 3.49
C ARG A 83 -4.80 -10.04 2.89
N VAL A 84 -3.92 -9.06 2.87
CA VAL A 84 -2.64 -9.15 2.16
C VAL A 84 -1.48 -8.57 2.95
N GLN A 85 -0.30 -9.13 2.71
CA GLN A 85 0.97 -8.52 3.05
C GLN A 85 1.48 -7.73 1.84
N VAL A 86 1.54 -6.41 1.98
CA VAL A 86 2.08 -5.49 0.98
C VAL A 86 3.54 -5.20 1.31
N ARG A 87 4.43 -5.47 0.35
CA ARG A 87 5.87 -5.19 0.43
C ARG A 87 6.19 -4.03 -0.49
N GLY A 88 6.89 -3.01 0.01
CA GLY A 88 7.10 -1.80 -0.76
C GLY A 88 8.15 -0.87 -0.20
N VAL A 89 8.33 0.24 -0.91
CA VAL A 89 9.11 1.40 -0.48
C VAL A 89 8.15 2.50 -0.08
N VAL A 90 8.40 3.16 1.04
CA VAL A 90 7.63 4.35 1.42
C VAL A 90 8.05 5.52 0.54
N ARG A 91 7.07 6.16 -0.10
CA ARG A 91 7.24 7.44 -0.82
C ARG A 91 6.42 8.54 -0.19
N ARG A 92 7.00 9.72 0.04
CA ARG A 92 6.28 10.94 0.42
C ARG A 92 6.03 11.80 -0.82
N LEU A 93 4.79 11.88 -1.29
CA LEU A 93 4.47 12.94 -2.26
C LEU A 93 4.39 14.24 -1.47
N THR A 94 5.11 15.26 -1.93
CA THR A 94 5.11 16.61 -1.34
C THR A 94 3.65 17.03 -1.11
N ASP A 95 3.30 17.34 0.15
CA ASP A 95 1.95 17.70 0.61
C ASP A 95 0.89 16.60 0.73
N THR A 96 1.26 15.32 0.63
CA THR A 96 0.33 14.21 0.93
C THR A 96 0.91 13.20 1.91
N LEU A 97 0.03 12.36 2.45
CA LEU A 97 0.35 11.26 3.35
C LEU A 97 1.34 10.29 2.69
N PRO A 98 2.22 9.63 3.46
CA PRO A 98 3.13 8.63 2.90
C PRO A 98 2.35 7.51 2.21
N VAL A 99 2.84 7.16 1.02
CA VAL A 99 2.30 6.13 0.14
C VAL A 99 3.26 4.94 0.11
N ILE A 100 2.73 3.73 0.02
CA ILE A 100 3.56 2.53 -0.18
C ILE A 100 3.64 2.23 -1.68
N ASP A 101 4.82 2.35 -2.25
CA ASP A 101 5.09 1.91 -3.61
C ASP A 101 5.41 0.42 -3.62
N VAL A 102 4.49 -0.34 -4.16
CA VAL A 102 4.45 -1.79 -3.98
C VAL A 102 5.39 -2.49 -4.94
N ILE A 103 6.17 -3.39 -4.38
CA ILE A 103 7.10 -4.28 -5.09
C ILE A 103 6.58 -5.72 -5.10
N GLY A 104 5.74 -6.08 -4.12
CA GLY A 104 5.08 -7.38 -4.10
C GLY A 104 3.89 -7.41 -3.15
N ILE A 105 2.92 -8.27 -3.47
CA ILE A 105 1.76 -8.56 -2.64
C ILE A 105 1.67 -10.08 -2.47
N ALA A 106 1.41 -10.53 -1.24
CA ALA A 106 1.18 -11.93 -0.91
C ALA A 106 -0.03 -12.05 0.03
N PRO A 107 -0.67 -13.24 0.12
CA PRO A 107 -1.61 -13.53 1.20
C PRO A 107 -0.99 -13.25 2.59
N ALA A 108 -1.78 -12.67 3.49
CA ALA A 108 -1.38 -12.41 4.88
C ALA A 108 -1.65 -13.58 5.82
#